data_AF-A0A6C8H3N3-F1
#
_entry.id   AF-A0A6C8H3N3-F1
#
_cell.length_a   1.000
_cell.length_b   1.000
_cell.length_c   1.000
_cell.angle_alpha   90.00
_cell.angle_beta   90.00
_cell.angle_gamma   90.00
#
_symmetry.space_group_name_H-M   'P 1'
#
loop_
_entity.id
_entity.type
_entity.pdbx_description
1 polymer ?
#
loop_
_entity_poly.entity_id
_entity_poly.type
_entity_poly.pdbx_seq_one_letter_code
_entity_poly.pdbx_strand_id
1 'polypeptide(L)'
;MANLVAMLRLPSNLKSTQWQILAGPILILLILSMMVLPLPAFILDLLFTFNIALSIMVLLVAMFTQRTLDFAAFPTILLFTTLLRLALNVASTRIILMEGHTGAA
;
A
#
# COMPACT_ATOMS: atom_id res chain seq x y z
N MET A 1 52.34 -40.94 5.24
CA MET A 1 50.92 -40.88 4.80
C MET A 1 50.07 -40.01 5.73
N ALA A 2 50.47 -38.76 6.03
CA ALA A 2 49.77 -37.91 7.01
C ALA A 2 49.37 -36.51 6.47
N ASN A 3 49.79 -36.15 5.25
CA ASN A 3 49.55 -34.83 4.67
C ASN A 3 48.38 -34.77 3.66
N LEU A 4 47.71 -35.89 3.35
CA LEU A 4 46.57 -35.91 2.41
C LEU A 4 45.21 -35.62 3.09
N VAL A 5 45.10 -35.82 4.41
CA VAL A 5 43.84 -35.59 5.15
C VAL A 5 43.63 -34.10 5.49
N ALA A 6 44.71 -33.30 5.56
CA ALA A 6 44.63 -31.86 5.82
C ALA A 6 44.03 -31.07 4.65
N MET A 7 44.14 -31.59 3.42
CA MET A 7 43.66 -30.91 2.20
C MET A 7 42.20 -31.23 1.84
N LEU A 8 41.52 -32.06 2.65
CA LEU A 8 40.09 -32.36 2.52
C LEU A 8 39.25 -31.66 3.59
N ARG A 9 39.76 -30.56 4.17
CA ARG A 9 38.92 -29.64 4.94
C ARG A 9 38.35 -28.61 4.00
N LEU A 10 37.20 -28.93 3.41
CA LEU A 10 36.34 -27.96 2.75
C LEU A 10 36.11 -26.79 3.72
N PRO A 11 36.51 -25.56 3.38
CA PRO A 11 36.20 -24.39 4.19
C PRO A 11 34.68 -24.20 4.21
N SER A 12 34.05 -24.54 5.32
CA SER A 12 32.62 -24.37 5.62
C SER A 12 32.23 -22.91 5.84
N ASN A 13 32.84 -21.97 5.11
CA ASN A 13 32.55 -20.55 5.18
C ASN A 13 31.60 -20.14 4.04
N LEU A 14 30.39 -20.70 4.07
CA LEU A 14 29.26 -20.07 3.41
C LEU A 14 28.86 -18.86 4.26
N LYS A 15 29.52 -17.74 3.97
CA LYS A 15 29.31 -16.42 4.56
C LYS A 15 27.82 -16.11 4.68
N SER A 16 27.32 -16.08 5.91
CA SER A 16 26.07 -15.41 6.30
C SER A 16 26.02 -13.93 5.86
N THR A 17 27.17 -13.32 5.53
CA THR A 17 27.30 -11.99 4.92
C THR A 17 26.67 -11.89 3.53
N GLN A 18 26.57 -12.97 2.74
CA GLN A 18 25.99 -12.92 1.40
C GLN A 18 24.47 -12.67 1.43
N TRP A 19 23.79 -13.15 2.48
CA TRP A 19 22.37 -12.84 2.74
C TRP A 19 22.15 -11.37 3.12
N GLN A 20 23.11 -10.75 3.81
CA GLN A 20 23.04 -9.32 4.15
C GLN A 20 23.27 -8.42 2.92
N ILE A 21 24.14 -8.82 1.99
CA ILE A 21 24.37 -8.07 0.75
C ILE A 21 23.14 -8.15 -0.18
N LEU A 22 22.42 -9.28 -0.18
CA LEU A 22 21.18 -9.45 -0.93
C LEU A 22 19.98 -8.70 -0.31
N ALA A 23 20.03 -8.40 0.99
CA ALA A 23 18.97 -7.67 1.69
C ALA A 23 18.75 -6.26 1.13
N GLY A 24 19.82 -5.55 0.75
CA GLY A 24 19.72 -4.20 0.17
C GLY A 24 18.95 -4.15 -1.16
N PRO A 25 19.36 -4.92 -2.18
CA PRO A 25 18.64 -5.00 -3.45
C PRO A 25 17.19 -5.48 -3.30
N ILE A 26 16.92 -6.46 -2.43
CA ILE A 26 15.55 -6.94 -2.15
C ILE A 26 14.71 -5.84 -1.52
N LEU A 27 15.26 -5.10 -0.56
CA LEU A 27 14.58 -3.97 0.08
C LEU A 27 14.26 -2.86 -0.93
N ILE A 28 15.20 -2.53 -1.81
CA ILE A 28 14.99 -1.54 -2.88
C ILE A 28 13.93 -2.04 -3.86
N LEU A 29 13.97 -3.32 -4.26
CA LEU A 29 13.01 -3.91 -5.19
C LEU A 29 11.59 -3.97 -4.58
N LEU A 30 11.48 -4.19 -3.26
CA LEU A 30 10.23 -4.11 -2.50
C LEU A 30 9.66 -2.68 -2.47
N ILE A 31 10.51 -1.68 -2.20
CA ILE A 31 10.13 -0.26 -2.19
C ILE A 31 9.70 0.18 -3.60
N LEU A 32 10.46 -0.20 -4.63
CA LEU A 32 10.14 0.07 -6.02
C LEU A 32 8.86 -0.66 -6.43
N SER A 33 8.61 -1.89 -5.98
CA SER A 33 7.35 -2.59 -6.25
C SER A 33 6.13 -1.88 -5.66
N MET A 34 6.25 -1.28 -4.46
CA MET A 34 5.20 -0.38 -3.93
C MET A 34 5.07 0.91 -4.77
N MET A 35 6.17 1.40 -5.33
CA MET A 35 6.20 2.54 -6.25
C MET A 35 5.74 2.19 -7.68
N VAL A 36 5.55 0.92 -8.02
CA VAL A 36 5.30 0.40 -9.38
C VAL A 36 3.96 -0.33 -9.50
N LEU A 37 3.10 -0.35 -8.47
CA LEU A 37 1.69 -0.72 -8.69
C LEU A 37 0.88 0.55 -9.02
N PRO A 38 0.80 0.99 -10.29
CA PRO A 38 -0.21 1.94 -10.71
C PRO A 38 -1.56 1.23 -10.58
N LEU A 39 -2.45 1.80 -9.77
CA LEU A 39 -3.85 1.38 -9.85
C LEU A 39 -4.39 1.96 -11.16
N PRO A 40 -5.00 1.16 -12.03
CA PRO A 40 -5.55 1.68 -13.28
C PRO A 40 -6.57 2.78 -12.95
N ALA A 41 -6.51 3.89 -13.69
CA ALA A 41 -7.33 5.08 -13.46
C ALA A 41 -8.84 4.76 -13.32
N PHE A 42 -9.32 3.75 -14.04
CA PHE A 42 -10.69 3.26 -13.94
C PHE A 42 -11.10 2.81 -12.53
N ILE A 43 -10.21 2.09 -11.82
CA ILE A 43 -10.49 1.63 -10.44
C ILE A 43 -10.46 2.82 -9.49
N LEU A 44 -9.55 3.77 -9.69
CA LEU A 44 -9.47 4.98 -8.88
C LEU A 44 -10.76 5.82 -9.00
N ASP A 45 -11.27 6.01 -10.22
CA ASP A 45 -12.52 6.75 -10.48
C ASP A 45 -13.74 6.08 -9.85
N LEU A 46 -13.81 4.75 -9.92
CA LEU A 46 -14.87 3.97 -9.24
C LEU A 46 -14.82 4.18 -7.73
N LEU A 47 -13.63 4.07 -7.13
CA LEU A 47 -13.46 4.22 -5.68
C LEU A 47 -13.73 5.66 -5.22
N PHE A 48 -13.38 6.68 -6.01
CA PHE A 48 -13.74 8.06 -5.73
C PHE A 48 -15.24 8.28 -5.77
N THR A 49 -15.91 7.83 -6.83
CA THR A 49 -17.37 7.91 -6.96
C THR A 49 -18.05 7.22 -5.79
N PHE A 50 -17.58 6.04 -5.42
CA PHE A 50 -18.06 5.31 -4.25
C PHE A 50 -17.85 6.10 -2.94
N ASN A 51 -16.68 6.72 -2.74
CA ASN A 51 -16.41 7.52 -1.54
C ASN A 51 -17.38 8.70 -1.40
N ILE A 52 -17.68 9.39 -2.51
CA ILE A 52 -18.62 10.51 -2.53
C ILE A 52 -20.04 10.01 -2.21
N ALA A 53 -20.48 8.92 -2.85
CA ALA A 53 -21.79 8.32 -2.57
C ALA A 53 -21.93 7.89 -1.10
N LEU A 54 -20.92 7.22 -0.55
CA LEU A 54 -20.86 6.81 0.86
C LEU A 54 -20.91 8.03 1.79
N SER A 55 -20.17 9.09 1.47
CA SER A 55 -20.13 10.32 2.29
C SER A 55 -21.50 11.00 2.34
N ILE A 56 -22.21 11.06 1.21
CA ILE A 56 -23.57 11.60 1.13
C ILE A 56 -24.56 10.70 1.87
N MET A 57 -24.41 9.38 1.76
CA MET A 57 -25.26 8.43 2.51
C MET A 57 -25.08 8.59 4.02
N VAL A 58 -23.84 8.72 4.52
CA VAL A 58 -23.57 8.97 5.93
C VAL A 58 -24.15 10.30 6.39
N LEU A 59 -24.06 11.35 5.56
CA LEU A 59 -24.68 12.65 5.84
C LEU A 59 -26.21 12.53 5.99
N LEU A 60 -26.86 11.83 5.05
CA LEU A 60 -28.31 11.58 5.08
C LEU A 60 -28.71 10.77 6.33
N VAL A 61 -27.99 9.70 6.63
CA VAL A 61 -28.22 8.88 7.83
C VAL A 61 -28.06 9.74 9.09
N ALA A 62 -27.02 10.57 9.18
CA ALA A 62 -26.81 11.47 10.33
C ALA A 62 -27.98 12.44 10.53
N MET A 63 -28.51 12.98 9.43
CA MET A 63 -29.59 13.98 9.46
C MET A 63 -30.95 13.37 9.85
N PHE A 64 -31.20 12.11 9.50
CA PHE A 64 -32.48 11.43 9.75
C PHE A 64 -32.49 10.48 10.95
N THR A 65 -31.35 10.17 11.56
CA THR A 65 -31.25 9.23 12.69
C THR A 65 -31.68 9.88 14.00
N GLN A 66 -32.69 9.28 14.67
CA GLN A 66 -33.20 9.76 15.98
C GLN A 66 -32.94 8.79 17.15
N ARG A 67 -32.39 7.59 16.92
CA ARG A 67 -32.13 6.59 17.98
C ARG A 67 -30.65 6.57 18.42
N THR A 68 -30.44 6.52 19.73
CA THR A 68 -29.12 6.49 20.40
C THR A 68 -28.28 5.23 20.13
N LEU A 69 -28.90 4.12 19.68
CA LEU A 69 -28.19 2.90 19.33
C LEU A 69 -27.41 3.03 18.00
N ASP A 70 -27.95 3.77 17.04
CA ASP A 70 -27.29 4.07 15.76
C ASP A 70 -26.11 5.04 15.94
N PHE A 71 -26.12 5.82 17.03
CA PHE A 71 -25.05 6.73 17.43
C PHE A 71 -23.76 6.00 17.80
N ALA A 72 -23.80 4.73 18.22
CA ALA A 72 -22.59 3.97 18.55
C ALA A 72 -21.83 3.50 17.29
N ALA A 73 -22.54 3.22 16.19
CA ALA A 73 -21.93 2.87 14.91
C ALA A 73 -21.46 4.11 14.14
N PHE A 74 -22.07 5.28 14.41
CA PHE A 74 -21.83 6.52 13.69
C PHE A 74 -20.35 7.00 13.68
N PRO A 75 -19.63 7.11 14.83
CA PRO A 75 -18.22 7.50 14.85
C PRO A 75 -17.33 6.56 14.05
N THR A 76 -17.57 5.25 14.14
CA THR A 76 -16.78 4.24 13.44
C THR A 76 -16.95 4.34 11.94
N ILE A 77 -18.18 4.53 11.47
CA ILE A 77 -18.47 4.74 10.04
C ILE A 77 -17.81 6.03 9.56
N LEU A 78 -17.92 7.13 10.31
CA LEU A 78 -17.24 8.39 9.97
C LEU A 78 -15.71 8.23 9.91
N LEU A 79 -15.11 7.56 10.88
CA LEU A 79 -13.66 7.31 10.92
C LEU A 79 -13.21 6.46 9.73
N PHE A 80 -13.96 5.43 9.37
CA PHE A 80 -13.68 4.63 8.19
C PHE A 80 -13.83 5.43 6.88
N THR A 81 -14.92 6.19 6.72
CA THR A 81 -15.16 7.00 5.50
C THR A 81 -14.07 8.05 5.26
N THR A 82 -13.58 8.65 6.35
CA THR A 82 -12.52 9.66 6.31
C THR A 82 -11.16 9.05 5.98
N LEU A 83 -10.83 7.88 6.53
CA LEU A 83 -9.62 7.13 6.16
C LEU A 83 -9.64 6.70 4.68
N LEU A 84 -10.77 6.19 4.19
CA LEU A 84 -10.95 5.85 2.77
C LEU A 84 -10.70 7.08 1.88
N ARG A 85 -11.22 8.25 2.28
CA ARG A 85 -11.03 9.50 1.54
C ARG A 85 -9.55 9.91 1.50
N LEU A 86 -8.84 9.80 2.64
CA LEU A 86 -7.41 10.12 2.71
C LEU A 86 -6.59 9.21 1.80
N ALA A 87 -6.85 7.90 1.82
CA ALA A 87 -6.16 6.93 1.00
C ALA A 87 -6.36 7.18 -0.51
N LEU A 88 -7.60 7.47 -0.94
CA LEU A 88 -7.91 7.75 -2.33
C LEU A 88 -7.30 9.06 -2.82
N ASN A 89 -7.26 10.10 -1.98
CA ASN A 89 -6.61 11.36 -2.34
C ASN A 89 -5.10 11.19 -2.55
N VAL A 90 -4.42 10.44 -1.68
CA VAL A 90 -2.98 10.17 -1.83
C VAL A 90 -2.71 9.28 -3.05
N ALA A 91 -3.54 8.27 -3.30
CA ALA A 91 -3.43 7.44 -4.50
C ALA A 91 -3.64 8.26 -5.79
N SER A 92 -4.60 9.19 -5.76
CA SER A 92 -4.90 10.10 -6.87
C SER A 92 -3.75 11.01 -7.21
N THR A 93 -3.18 11.70 -6.21
CA THR A 93 -2.08 12.62 -6.45
C THR A 93 -0.84 11.90 -6.96
N ARG A 94 -0.57 10.67 -6.50
CA ARG A 94 0.49 9.84 -7.07
C ARG A 94 0.23 9.51 -8.55
N ILE A 95 -0.97 9.06 -8.90
CA ILE A 95 -1.35 8.75 -10.29
C ILE A 95 -1.27 10.00 -11.17
N ILE A 96 -1.83 11.12 -10.72
CA ILE A 96 -1.80 12.39 -11.46
C ILE A 96 -0.35 12.89 -11.63
N LEU A 97 0.53 12.73 -10.64
CA LEU A 97 1.93 13.16 -10.76
C LEU A 97 2.78 12.21 -11.62
N MET A 98 2.47 10.92 -11.65
CA MET A 98 3.20 9.94 -12.48
C MET A 98 2.71 9.90 -13.93
N GLU A 99 1.39 9.97 -14.14
CA GLU A 99 0.73 9.77 -15.44
C GLU A 99 0.12 11.06 -16.00
N GLY A 100 0.00 12.14 -15.22
CA GLY A 100 -0.55 13.42 -15.71
C GLY A 100 0.32 14.12 -16.78
N HIS A 101 1.59 13.72 -16.93
CA HIS A 101 2.49 14.22 -17.97
C HIS A 101 2.25 13.57 -19.35
N THR A 102 1.40 12.53 -19.44
CA THR A 102 1.05 11.87 -20.71
C THR A 102 -0.20 12.46 -21.37
N GLY A 103 -0.76 13.55 -20.83
CA GLY A 103 -1.79 14.34 -21.52
C GLY A 103 -1.17 15.06 -22.72
N ALA A 104 -1.61 14.70 -23.92
CA ALA A 104 -1.12 15.27 -25.17
C ALA A 104 -1.25 16.81 -25.18
N ALA A 105 -0.17 17.47 -25.59
CA ALA A 105 -0.26 18.75 -26.28
C ALA A 105 -0.66 18.51 -27.74
#